data_AF-A0A8K0EHZ7-F1
#
_entry.id   AF-A0A8K0EHZ7-F1
#
_cell.length_a   1.000
_cell.length_b   1.000
_cell.length_c   1.000
_cell.angle_alpha   90.00
_cell.angle_beta   90.00
_cell.angle_gamma   90.00
#
_symmetry.space_group_name_H-M   'P 1'
#
loop_
_entity.id
_entity.type
_entity.pdbx_description
1 polymer ?
#
loop_
_entity_poly.entity_id
_entity_poly.type
_entity_poly.pdbx_seq_one_letter_code
_entity_poly.pdbx_strand_id
1 'polypeptide(L)'
;MEAEYGTILLASGQPKTVEEGQKTMSKGRYIILAVLCGTVALAVGVIIGWFSKSSLTEEDRVALDKFRALVRGADETVGNTIMDEIDSERIRENLRELTKKPHMAGTAPDHEMAELIRQTWLDNGLDEARLVPYDFLLSYPPMGEMGPNNTAVTVDGTDFEFEDTRTAHIEPELQGDPDAPQFFYAFSPPGNPVGELVFANYGRPQDFEYLEKNASINCTGKIAIVKYGREGRGTKATNAAAVGAVGIIIYPDPADVNVPGGQVYPDGWFLPGTGVERGSTLSDPGEPLTPGYPATDYAYRKPLGDVDVFPPIPILPISYNDAQEYLLRLSGEEVPSGWNGSLPITYRLGPGFTDDWAAREVRINVYTNTTIQRVYNVIGMIKGRVEPDRYVMFGNHYDAWVQGAIDDTSSTAISLELTRVMGNLLKEEKWRPRRSVVFAAWGAEEFGLFGSMEYVEQYAKLLGERLVTYVNMDVGVAGSYVTLRYIERCLAVLNSNGRYYFFTLLLHPYILQTHFRWYSLI
;
A
#
# COMPACT_ATOMS: atom_id res chain seq x y z
N MET A 1 -2.45 21.54 -19.50
CA MET A 1 -1.77 22.70 -18.88
C MET A 1 -0.55 22.15 -18.20
N GLU A 2 0.61 22.47 -18.76
CA GLU A 2 1.93 22.03 -18.30
C GLU A 2 2.18 22.53 -16.87
N ALA A 3 2.67 21.64 -16.00
CA ALA A 3 3.23 22.00 -14.71
C ALA A 3 4.73 21.69 -14.78
N GLU A 4 5.55 22.75 -14.76
CA GLU A 4 6.99 22.66 -14.60
C GLU A 4 7.33 22.07 -13.22
N TYR A 5 8.09 20.98 -13.20
CA TYR A 5 8.66 20.42 -11.98
C TYR A 5 10.13 20.86 -11.87
N GLY A 6 10.44 21.69 -10.87
CA GLY A 6 11.81 22.01 -10.49
C GLY A 6 12.24 21.22 -9.26
N THR A 7 13.22 20.32 -9.41
CA THR A 7 13.93 19.66 -8.30
C THR A 7 15.36 20.19 -8.27
N ILE A 8 15.80 20.76 -7.13
CA ILE A 8 17.20 21.10 -6.89
C ILE A 8 17.80 20.03 -5.97
N LEU A 9 18.68 19.19 -6.52
CA LEU A 9 19.61 18.33 -5.78
C LEU A 9 21.01 18.95 -5.88
N LEU A 10 21.60 19.34 -4.74
CA LEU A 10 22.97 19.84 -4.71
C LEU A 10 23.95 18.66 -4.62
N ALA A 11 24.64 18.38 -5.73
CA ALA A 11 25.78 17.47 -5.80
C ALA A 11 27.05 18.15 -5.27
N SER A 12 27.84 17.44 -4.46
CA SER A 12 29.14 17.87 -3.97
C SER A 12 30.24 17.62 -5.02
N GLY A 13 30.53 18.63 -5.83
CA GLY A 13 31.71 18.64 -6.72
C GLY A 13 32.97 19.12 -6.00
N GLN A 14 34.05 18.34 -6.08
CA GLN A 14 35.42 18.73 -5.69
C GLN A 14 35.89 19.96 -6.51
N PRO A 15 36.53 20.98 -5.91
CA PRO A 15 37.02 22.13 -6.67
C PRO A 15 38.38 21.86 -7.33
N LYS A 16 38.44 22.14 -8.63
CA LYS A 16 39.69 22.37 -9.38
C LYS A 16 40.36 23.65 -8.89
N THR A 17 41.69 23.59 -8.78
CA THR A 17 42.59 24.70 -8.46
C THR A 17 42.53 25.82 -9.50
N VAL A 18 42.26 27.05 -9.05
CA VAL A 18 42.58 28.28 -9.77
C VAL A 18 43.30 29.20 -8.77
N GLU A 19 44.58 29.48 -9.03
CA GLU A 19 45.32 30.53 -8.35
C GLU A 19 44.84 31.90 -8.88
N GLU A 20 44.26 32.72 -8.03
CA GLU A 20 44.20 34.16 -8.25
C GLU A 20 44.32 34.91 -6.92
N GLY A 21 45.26 35.86 -6.88
CA GLY A 21 45.70 36.54 -5.66
C GLY A 21 44.61 37.39 -5.02
N GLN A 22 44.35 37.17 -3.73
CA GLN A 22 43.54 38.06 -2.90
C GLN A 22 44.28 38.46 -1.62
N LYS A 23 44.28 39.77 -1.36
CA LYS A 23 44.70 40.40 -0.10
C LYS A 23 43.96 39.74 1.06
N THR A 24 44.72 39.13 1.98
CA THR A 24 44.17 38.43 3.14
C THR A 24 43.61 39.42 4.16
N MET A 25 42.28 39.41 4.36
CA MET A 25 41.67 40.02 5.54
C MET A 25 42.12 39.27 6.81
N SER A 26 42.34 40.00 7.91
CA SER A 26 42.74 39.39 9.18
C SER A 26 41.65 38.45 9.71
N LYS A 27 42.05 37.34 10.36
CA LYS A 27 41.13 36.33 10.92
C LYS A 27 40.01 36.94 11.78
N GLY A 28 40.29 38.04 12.50
CA GLY A 28 39.29 38.75 13.30
C GLY A 28 38.17 39.40 12.46
N ARG A 29 38.48 39.91 11.26
CA ARG A 29 37.46 40.47 10.36
C ARG A 29 36.57 39.41 9.74
N TYR A 30 37.11 38.23 9.44
CA TYR A 30 36.31 37.09 8.97
C TYR A 30 35.33 36.60 10.02
N ILE A 31 35.75 36.51 11.29
CA ILE A 31 34.86 36.10 12.39
C ILE A 31 33.76 37.13 12.58
N ILE A 32 34.08 38.42 12.56
CA ILE A 32 33.08 39.49 12.69
C ILE A 32 32.09 39.46 11.53
N LEU A 33 32.55 39.31 10.28
CA LEU A 33 31.65 39.21 9.12
C LEU A 33 30.78 37.96 9.17
N ALA A 34 31.34 36.80 9.55
CA ALA A 34 30.59 35.55 9.66
C ALA A 34 29.52 35.62 10.75
N VAL A 35 29.83 36.23 11.90
CA VAL A 35 28.84 36.48 12.95
C VAL A 35 27.77 37.43 12.44
N LEU A 36 28.13 38.54 11.78
CA LEU A 36 27.14 39.49 11.24
C LEU A 36 26.21 38.85 10.20
N CYS A 37 26.77 38.08 9.26
CA CYS A 37 25.98 37.34 8.27
C CYS A 37 25.09 36.28 8.92
N GLY A 38 25.59 35.57 9.93
CA GLY A 38 24.81 34.60 10.71
C GLY A 38 23.64 35.25 11.44
N THR A 39 23.85 36.40 12.08
CA THR A 39 22.79 37.14 12.79
C THR A 39 21.75 37.69 11.83
N VAL A 40 22.16 38.20 10.66
CA VAL A 40 21.24 38.69 9.62
C VAL A 40 20.44 37.52 9.04
N ALA A 41 21.07 36.38 8.75
CA ALA A 41 20.38 35.18 8.25
C ALA A 41 19.37 34.65 9.28
N LEU A 42 19.73 34.65 10.57
CA LEU A 42 18.82 34.27 11.65
C LEU A 42 17.63 35.26 11.75
N ALA A 43 17.90 36.56 11.71
CA ALA A 43 16.85 37.59 11.76
C ALA A 43 15.90 37.50 10.56
N VAL A 44 16.43 37.30 9.35
CA VAL A 44 15.62 37.09 8.14
C VAL A 44 14.85 35.78 8.23
N GLY A 45 15.45 34.69 8.74
CA GLY A 45 14.76 33.42 8.98
C GLY A 45 13.62 33.54 10.00
N VAL A 46 13.81 34.33 11.06
CA VAL A 46 12.76 34.63 12.06
C VAL A 46 11.66 35.48 11.45
N ILE A 47 11.98 36.49 10.63
CA ILE A 47 10.99 37.34 9.94
C ILE A 47 10.19 36.52 8.92
N ILE A 48 10.86 35.72 8.09
CA ILE A 48 10.20 34.80 7.15
C ILE A 48 9.34 33.81 7.91
N GLY A 49 9.83 33.18 8.99
CA GLY A 49 9.03 32.28 9.82
C GLY A 49 7.84 32.97 10.51
N TRP A 50 7.98 34.25 10.88
CA TRP A 50 6.91 35.04 11.52
C TRP A 50 5.82 35.45 10.53
N PHE A 51 6.18 35.78 9.28
CA PHE A 51 5.23 36.13 8.20
C PHE A 51 4.79 34.93 7.35
N SER A 52 5.46 33.78 7.44
CA SER A 52 5.07 32.48 6.86
C SER A 52 4.09 31.70 7.77
N LYS A 53 3.82 32.20 8.98
CA LYS A 53 2.59 31.81 9.69
C LYS A 53 1.41 32.22 8.84
N SER A 54 0.86 31.28 8.07
CA SER A 54 -0.42 31.44 7.40
C SER A 54 -1.45 31.84 8.45
N SER A 55 -1.81 33.12 8.49
CA SER A 55 -3.00 33.54 9.20
C SER A 55 -4.17 32.82 8.54
N LEU A 56 -4.97 32.10 9.33
CA LEU A 56 -6.22 31.49 8.87
C LEU A 56 -6.93 32.47 7.93
N THR A 57 -7.28 32.00 6.74
CA THR A 57 -8.08 32.79 5.80
C THR A 57 -9.44 33.08 6.44
N GLU A 58 -10.17 34.07 5.92
CA GLU A 58 -11.51 34.35 6.43
C GLU A 58 -12.43 33.14 6.28
N GLU A 59 -12.25 32.35 5.22
CA GLU A 59 -12.96 31.07 5.03
C GLU A 59 -12.60 30.03 6.09
N ASP A 60 -11.31 29.88 6.43
CA ASP A 60 -10.85 28.98 7.50
C ASP A 60 -11.41 29.38 8.86
N ARG A 61 -11.49 30.70 9.14
CA ARG A 61 -12.06 31.22 10.39
C ARG A 61 -13.55 30.94 10.48
N VAL A 62 -14.30 31.16 9.40
CA VAL A 62 -15.73 30.85 9.34
C VAL A 62 -15.97 29.34 9.46
N ALA A 63 -15.14 28.50 8.83
CA ALA A 63 -15.20 27.05 8.97
C ALA A 63 -14.89 26.61 10.41
N LEU A 64 -13.86 27.18 11.03
CA LEU A 64 -13.47 26.91 12.41
C LEU A 64 -14.53 27.38 13.41
N ASP A 65 -15.17 28.53 13.19
CA ASP A 65 -16.24 29.03 14.04
C ASP A 65 -17.52 28.20 13.90
N LYS A 66 -17.84 27.73 12.68
CA LYS A 66 -18.91 26.75 12.46
C LYS A 66 -18.59 25.43 13.15
N PHE A 67 -17.36 24.93 13.04
CA PHE A 67 -16.93 23.72 13.73
C PHE A 67 -17.00 23.88 15.25
N ARG A 68 -16.43 24.94 15.81
CA ARG A 68 -16.53 25.27 17.24
C ARG A 68 -17.98 25.37 17.67
N ALA A 69 -18.85 26.01 16.90
CA ALA A 69 -20.28 26.06 17.18
C ALA A 69 -20.95 24.66 17.15
N LEU A 70 -20.53 23.78 16.23
CA LEU A 70 -20.98 22.38 16.14
C LEU A 70 -20.51 21.54 17.35
N VAL A 71 -19.34 21.86 17.89
CA VAL A 71 -18.62 21.15 18.95
C VAL A 71 -18.81 21.83 20.32
N ARG A 72 -19.60 22.92 20.42
CA ARG A 72 -19.92 23.63 21.68
C ARG A 72 -20.50 22.72 22.78
N GLY A 73 -21.04 21.56 22.41
CA GLY A 73 -21.54 20.55 23.34
C GLY A 73 -20.64 19.32 23.50
N ALA A 74 -19.45 19.32 22.91
CA ALA A 74 -18.46 18.27 23.15
C ALA A 74 -17.71 18.57 24.45
N ASP A 75 -17.60 17.55 25.28
CA ASP A 75 -16.79 17.62 26.47
C ASP A 75 -15.33 17.33 26.08
N GLU A 76 -14.53 18.40 25.95
CA GLU A 76 -13.10 18.28 25.63
C GLU A 76 -12.35 17.43 26.66
N THR A 77 -12.85 17.35 27.90
CA THR A 77 -12.22 16.52 28.93
C THR A 77 -12.27 15.04 28.60
N VAL A 78 -13.35 14.56 27.98
CA VAL A 78 -13.47 13.16 27.55
C VAL A 78 -12.45 12.84 26.46
N GLY A 79 -12.28 13.73 25.49
CA GLY A 79 -11.28 13.56 24.44
C GLY A 79 -9.87 13.46 25.02
N ASN A 80 -9.54 14.32 25.99
CA ASN A 80 -8.27 14.27 26.71
C ASN A 80 -8.13 12.98 27.53
N THR A 81 -9.17 12.58 28.26
CA THR A 81 -9.15 11.31 29.02
C THR A 81 -8.92 10.11 28.12
N ILE A 82 -9.56 10.05 26.94
CA ILE A 82 -9.31 8.97 25.97
C ILE A 82 -7.84 8.99 25.54
N MET A 83 -7.29 10.16 25.17
CA MET A 83 -5.89 10.27 24.76
C MET A 83 -4.91 9.91 25.88
N ASP A 84 -5.21 10.29 27.12
CA ASP A 84 -4.36 10.04 28.30
C ASP A 84 -4.42 8.58 28.76
N GLU A 85 -5.52 7.87 28.52
CA GLU A 85 -5.72 6.46 28.91
C GLU A 85 -5.25 5.44 27.87
N ILE A 86 -4.91 5.86 26.64
CA ILE A 86 -4.30 4.98 25.63
C ILE A 86 -2.92 4.54 26.11
N ASP A 87 -2.72 3.22 26.19
CA ASP A 87 -1.48 2.62 26.67
C ASP A 87 -0.68 1.97 25.51
N SER A 88 0.52 2.48 25.27
CA SER A 88 1.39 1.96 24.21
C SER A 88 1.87 0.53 24.46
N GLU A 89 2.04 0.11 25.72
CA GLU A 89 2.43 -1.28 26.01
C GLU A 89 1.27 -2.24 25.71
N ARG A 90 0.01 -1.81 25.89
CA ARG A 90 -1.15 -2.60 25.47
C ARG A 90 -1.24 -2.73 23.96
N ILE A 91 -1.01 -1.64 23.22
CA ILE A 91 -0.94 -1.70 21.74
C ILE A 91 0.15 -2.69 21.30
N ARG A 92 1.31 -2.65 21.97
CA ARG A 92 2.42 -3.58 21.69
C ARG A 92 2.07 -5.04 21.99
N GLU A 93 1.39 -5.32 23.10
CA GLU A 93 0.92 -6.65 23.47
C GLU A 93 -0.14 -7.16 22.49
N ASN A 94 -1.12 -6.32 22.14
CA ASN A 94 -2.12 -6.62 21.12
C ASN A 94 -1.43 -6.98 19.80
N LEU A 95 -0.52 -6.13 19.33
CA LEU A 95 0.20 -6.37 18.08
C LEU A 95 0.96 -7.70 18.14
N ARG A 96 1.68 -7.97 19.22
CA ARG A 96 2.41 -9.23 19.41
C ARG A 96 1.50 -10.46 19.36
N GLU A 97 0.29 -10.38 19.93
CA GLU A 97 -0.68 -11.48 19.90
C GLU A 97 -1.20 -11.71 18.49
N LEU A 98 -1.61 -10.63 17.82
CA LEU A 98 -2.24 -10.68 16.51
C LEU A 98 -1.26 -11.11 15.39
N THR A 99 0.05 -10.88 15.56
CA THR A 99 1.07 -11.22 14.54
C THR A 99 1.72 -12.59 14.74
N LYS A 100 1.16 -13.47 15.56
CA LYS A 100 1.77 -14.79 15.84
C LYS A 100 1.71 -15.77 14.68
N LYS A 101 0.75 -15.60 13.77
CA LYS A 101 0.50 -16.50 12.66
C LYS A 101 0.20 -15.70 11.38
N PRO A 102 0.42 -16.29 10.19
CA PRO A 102 -0.11 -15.76 8.96
C PRO A 102 -1.64 -15.80 8.99
N HIS A 103 -2.30 -14.76 8.47
CA HIS A 103 -3.77 -14.64 8.53
C HIS A 103 -4.36 -14.11 7.21
N MET A 104 -4.02 -14.78 6.11
CA MET A 104 -4.58 -14.48 4.78
C MET A 104 -6.10 -14.68 4.75
N ALA A 105 -6.80 -13.76 4.10
CA ALA A 105 -8.26 -13.79 3.99
C ALA A 105 -8.81 -15.17 3.58
N GLY A 106 -9.91 -15.58 4.24
CA GLY A 106 -10.62 -16.83 3.98
C GLY A 106 -9.95 -18.08 4.57
N THR A 107 -8.79 -17.95 5.22
CA THR A 107 -8.13 -19.06 5.93
C THR A 107 -8.65 -19.24 7.36
N ALA A 108 -8.35 -20.38 7.99
CA ALA A 108 -8.74 -20.61 9.38
C ALA A 108 -8.14 -19.55 10.35
N PRO A 109 -6.85 -19.16 10.26
CA PRO A 109 -6.32 -18.07 11.09
C PRO A 109 -7.01 -16.72 10.88
N ASP A 110 -7.45 -16.39 9.66
CA ASP A 110 -8.25 -15.19 9.38
C ASP A 110 -9.62 -15.24 10.10
N HIS A 111 -10.30 -16.39 10.11
CA HIS A 111 -11.55 -16.55 10.86
C HIS A 111 -11.34 -16.51 12.38
N GLU A 112 -10.25 -17.10 12.88
CA GLU A 112 -9.84 -17.00 14.28
C GLU A 112 -9.60 -15.53 14.68
N MET A 113 -8.96 -14.75 13.80
CA MET A 113 -8.70 -13.33 14.00
C MET A 113 -9.99 -12.51 14.08
N ALA A 114 -10.92 -12.72 13.14
CA ALA A 114 -12.23 -12.06 13.17
C ALA A 114 -12.99 -12.33 14.47
N GLU A 115 -12.98 -13.57 14.94
CA GLU A 115 -13.64 -13.94 16.19
C GLU A 115 -12.95 -13.34 17.42
N LEU A 116 -11.61 -13.32 17.43
CA LEU A 116 -10.83 -12.67 18.48
C LEU A 116 -11.16 -11.17 18.58
N ILE A 117 -11.19 -10.46 17.45
CA ILE A 117 -11.55 -9.03 17.42
C ILE A 117 -12.98 -8.84 17.94
N ARG A 118 -13.93 -9.65 17.45
CA ARG A 118 -15.34 -9.58 17.87
C ARG A 118 -15.48 -9.76 19.39
N GLN A 119 -14.86 -10.81 19.92
CA GLN A 119 -14.93 -11.12 21.34
C GLN A 119 -14.24 -10.05 22.19
N THR A 120 -13.07 -9.57 21.76
CA THR A 120 -12.35 -8.49 22.45
C THR A 120 -13.17 -7.22 22.53
N TRP A 121 -13.88 -6.84 21.46
CA TRP A 121 -14.76 -5.68 21.47
C TRP A 121 -15.95 -5.81 22.42
N LEU A 122 -16.58 -7.00 22.50
CA LEU A 122 -17.63 -7.27 23.49
C LEU A 122 -17.07 -7.19 24.91
N ASP A 123 -15.92 -7.82 25.14
CA ASP A 123 -15.26 -7.85 26.44
C ASP A 123 -14.81 -6.43 26.86
N ASN A 124 -14.44 -5.58 25.91
CA ASN A 124 -14.14 -4.17 26.13
C ASN A 124 -15.38 -3.36 26.53
N GLY A 125 -16.58 -3.79 26.14
CA GLY A 125 -17.86 -3.18 26.55
C GLY A 125 -18.61 -2.44 25.45
N LEU A 126 -18.33 -2.74 24.18
CA LEU A 126 -19.19 -2.29 23.08
C LEU A 126 -20.61 -2.86 23.26
N ASP A 127 -21.62 -2.12 22.83
CA ASP A 127 -23.02 -2.53 22.99
C ASP A 127 -23.36 -3.74 22.10
N GLU A 128 -22.71 -3.84 20.94
CA GLU A 128 -22.78 -4.98 20.04
C GLU A 128 -21.44 -5.17 19.31
N ALA A 129 -21.10 -6.41 18.99
CA ALA A 129 -20.08 -6.76 18.01
C ALA A 129 -20.50 -8.04 17.27
N ARG A 130 -20.51 -8.00 15.93
CA ARG A 130 -20.99 -9.09 15.09
C ARG A 130 -20.08 -9.35 13.91
N LEU A 131 -20.05 -10.61 13.47
CA LEU A 131 -19.48 -10.98 12.18
C LEU A 131 -20.53 -10.73 11.08
N VAL A 132 -20.11 -10.09 9.99
CA VAL A 132 -20.91 -9.90 8.79
C VAL A 132 -20.26 -10.73 7.69
N PRO A 133 -20.87 -11.86 7.30
CA PRO A 133 -20.28 -12.78 6.35
C PRO A 133 -20.51 -12.39 4.90
N TYR A 134 -19.52 -12.68 4.06
CA TYR A 134 -19.62 -12.69 2.61
C TYR A 134 -18.84 -13.88 2.03
N ASP A 135 -19.22 -14.30 0.82
CA ASP A 135 -18.60 -15.40 0.09
C ASP A 135 -17.90 -14.84 -1.16
N PHE A 136 -16.59 -14.62 -1.05
CA PHE A 136 -15.75 -13.95 -2.05
C PHE A 136 -14.99 -14.94 -2.94
N LEU A 137 -14.73 -14.56 -4.18
CA LEU A 137 -13.78 -15.27 -5.04
C LEU A 137 -12.36 -14.87 -4.65
N LEU A 138 -11.71 -15.69 -3.82
CA LEU A 138 -10.32 -15.47 -3.43
C LEU A 138 -9.36 -16.24 -4.34
N SER A 139 -8.09 -15.86 -4.29
CA SER A 139 -7.02 -16.41 -5.12
C SER A 139 -5.84 -16.87 -4.27
N TYR A 140 -5.39 -18.09 -4.45
CA TYR A 140 -4.31 -18.68 -3.64
C TYR A 140 -3.17 -19.19 -4.53
N PRO A 141 -1.93 -19.28 -4.00
CA PRO A 141 -0.87 -20.02 -4.66
C PRO A 141 -1.29 -21.50 -4.83
N PRO A 142 -0.63 -22.26 -5.71
CA PRO A 142 -0.96 -23.68 -5.90
C PRO A 142 -0.93 -24.44 -4.57
N MET A 143 -1.95 -25.28 -4.35
CA MET A 143 -2.01 -26.24 -3.25
C MET A 143 -1.88 -27.67 -3.80
N GLY A 144 -1.06 -28.52 -3.18
CA GLY A 144 -0.96 -29.94 -3.52
C GLY A 144 0.13 -30.29 -4.55
N GLU A 145 -0.17 -31.19 -5.49
CA GLU A 145 0.80 -31.80 -6.43
C GLU A 145 1.23 -30.89 -7.60
N MET A 146 0.53 -29.77 -7.82
CA MET A 146 0.98 -28.78 -8.80
C MET A 146 2.21 -28.08 -8.22
N GLY A 147 3.34 -28.18 -8.94
CA GLY A 147 4.60 -27.57 -8.51
C GLY A 147 4.47 -26.08 -8.21
N PRO A 148 5.41 -25.51 -7.46
CA PRO A 148 5.32 -24.12 -7.01
C PRO A 148 5.36 -23.15 -8.19
N ASN A 149 4.76 -21.96 -8.02
CA ASN A 149 4.95 -20.86 -8.96
C ASN A 149 6.45 -20.55 -9.06
N ASN A 150 7.01 -20.42 -10.26
CA ASN A 150 8.44 -20.17 -10.39
C ASN A 150 8.81 -19.56 -11.74
N THR A 151 10.06 -19.12 -11.85
CA THR A 151 10.72 -18.89 -13.14
C THR A 151 11.73 -20.00 -13.40
N ALA A 152 11.92 -20.31 -14.69
CA ALA A 152 12.98 -21.21 -15.15
C ALA A 152 13.69 -20.61 -16.38
N VAL A 153 14.92 -21.05 -16.60
CA VAL A 153 15.69 -20.73 -17.81
C VAL A 153 15.66 -21.95 -18.71
N THR A 154 15.27 -21.78 -19.96
CA THR A 154 15.06 -22.91 -20.89
C THR A 154 16.00 -22.81 -22.09
N VAL A 155 16.43 -23.96 -22.61
CA VAL A 155 17.12 -24.09 -23.91
C VAL A 155 16.30 -25.06 -24.76
N ASP A 156 15.92 -24.65 -25.98
CA ASP A 156 15.11 -25.45 -26.90
C ASP A 156 13.83 -26.02 -26.23
N GLY A 157 13.20 -25.24 -25.36
CA GLY A 157 11.99 -25.64 -24.61
C GLY A 157 12.22 -26.67 -23.49
N THR A 158 13.46 -27.13 -23.29
CA THR A 158 13.84 -27.97 -22.15
C THR A 158 14.31 -27.08 -21.00
N ASP A 159 13.82 -27.34 -19.79
CA ASP A 159 14.32 -26.64 -18.60
C ASP A 159 15.81 -26.96 -18.44
N PHE A 160 16.63 -25.92 -18.42
CA PHE A 160 18.04 -26.06 -18.11
C PHE A 160 18.13 -26.20 -16.58
N GLU A 161 18.77 -27.25 -16.08
CA GLU A 161 19.16 -27.36 -14.67
C GLU A 161 20.21 -26.29 -14.36
N PHE A 162 19.75 -25.05 -14.23
CA PHE A 162 20.31 -24.16 -13.25
C PHE A 162 19.81 -24.67 -11.90
N GLU A 163 20.61 -24.57 -10.84
CA GLU A 163 20.26 -24.98 -9.48
C GLU A 163 19.10 -24.14 -8.87
N ASP A 164 18.29 -23.49 -9.71
CA ASP A 164 17.29 -22.48 -9.39
C ASP A 164 16.02 -22.62 -10.24
N THR A 165 15.25 -23.66 -9.99
CA THR A 165 13.82 -23.40 -9.82
C THR A 165 13.68 -22.49 -8.60
N ARG A 166 13.75 -21.17 -8.78
CA ARG A 166 13.63 -20.22 -7.66
C ARG A 166 12.17 -20.15 -7.25
N THR A 167 11.74 -21.08 -6.41
CA THR A 167 10.85 -20.66 -5.34
C THR A 167 11.62 -19.60 -4.56
N ALA A 168 11.11 -18.37 -4.49
CA ALA A 168 11.88 -17.29 -3.88
C ALA A 168 12.48 -17.74 -2.54
N HIS A 169 13.76 -17.49 -2.38
CA HIS A 169 14.55 -18.02 -1.27
C HIS A 169 13.91 -17.60 0.06
N ILE A 170 13.43 -18.57 0.84
CA ILE A 170 12.93 -18.34 2.19
C ILE A 170 14.12 -18.57 3.11
N GLU A 171 14.61 -17.51 3.75
CA GLU A 171 15.55 -17.59 4.87
C GLU A 171 14.76 -18.08 6.08
N PRO A 172 14.87 -19.35 6.50
CA PRO A 172 13.95 -19.92 7.50
C PRO A 172 13.98 -19.18 8.84
N GLU A 173 15.13 -18.63 9.20
CA GLU A 173 15.34 -17.78 10.38
C GLU A 173 14.56 -16.45 10.34
N LEU A 174 14.18 -15.96 9.17
CA LEU A 174 13.48 -14.69 8.97
C LEU A 174 12.06 -14.86 8.43
N GLN A 175 11.80 -15.91 7.66
CA GLN A 175 10.57 -16.13 6.88
C GLN A 175 10.00 -17.55 7.03
N GLY A 176 10.59 -18.40 7.89
CA GLY A 176 10.29 -19.83 7.99
C GLY A 176 9.01 -20.21 8.71
N ASP A 177 7.97 -19.39 8.64
CA ASP A 177 6.65 -19.81 9.08
C ASP A 177 6.09 -20.83 8.07
N PRO A 178 5.89 -22.11 8.45
CA PRO A 178 5.46 -23.14 7.52
C PRO A 178 4.06 -22.90 6.95
N ASP A 179 3.26 -22.07 7.62
CA ASP A 179 1.92 -21.70 7.19
C ASP A 179 1.92 -20.44 6.30
N ALA A 180 3.09 -19.81 6.09
CA ALA A 180 3.21 -18.68 5.18
C ALA A 180 2.98 -19.14 3.73
N PRO A 181 2.13 -18.44 2.96
CA PRO A 181 1.90 -18.78 1.56
C PRO A 181 3.19 -18.60 0.75
N GLN A 182 3.31 -19.32 -0.36
CA GLN A 182 4.32 -19.00 -1.37
C GLN A 182 4.15 -17.52 -1.83
N PHE A 183 5.22 -16.91 -2.33
CA PHE A 183 5.10 -15.66 -3.07
C PHE A 183 4.31 -15.86 -4.36
N PHE A 184 3.32 -15.01 -4.56
CA PHE A 184 2.44 -15.01 -5.71
C PHE A 184 1.75 -13.65 -5.84
N TYR A 185 1.17 -13.41 -7.00
CA TYR A 185 0.19 -12.37 -7.16
C TYR A 185 -1.19 -12.97 -7.30
N ALA A 186 -2.10 -12.55 -6.42
CA ALA A 186 -3.49 -12.98 -6.47
C ALA A 186 -4.14 -12.53 -7.78
N PHE A 187 -4.93 -13.43 -8.37
CA PHE A 187 -5.63 -13.29 -9.65
C PHE A 187 -4.74 -13.26 -10.91
N SER A 188 -3.44 -13.52 -10.77
CA SER A 188 -2.58 -13.81 -11.92
C SER A 188 -3.08 -15.06 -12.66
N PRO A 189 -3.37 -15.01 -13.98
CA PRO A 189 -3.91 -16.16 -14.69
C PRO A 189 -2.86 -17.29 -14.76
N PRO A 190 -3.28 -18.55 -14.62
CA PRO A 190 -2.37 -19.67 -14.75
C PRO A 190 -1.83 -19.77 -16.18
N GLY A 191 -0.56 -20.16 -16.31
CA GLY A 191 0.09 -20.29 -17.60
C GLY A 191 1.59 -20.55 -17.50
N ASN A 192 2.14 -21.05 -18.60
CA ASN A 192 3.54 -21.45 -18.71
C ASN A 192 4.27 -20.79 -19.91
N PRO A 193 4.17 -19.46 -20.11
CA PRO A 193 4.74 -18.82 -21.29
C PRO A 193 6.27 -18.92 -21.27
N VAL A 194 6.84 -19.06 -22.48
CA VAL A 194 8.28 -19.04 -22.73
C VAL A 194 8.58 -17.91 -23.71
N GLY A 195 9.65 -17.16 -23.46
CA GLY A 195 10.14 -16.19 -24.42
C GLY A 195 11.42 -15.50 -23.97
N GLU A 196 12.04 -14.78 -24.90
CA GLU A 196 13.15 -13.88 -24.61
C GLU A 196 12.75 -12.82 -23.59
N LEU A 197 13.67 -12.51 -22.66
CA LEU A 197 13.45 -11.50 -21.63
C LEU A 197 13.72 -10.10 -22.17
N VAL A 198 12.90 -9.12 -21.79
CA VAL A 198 13.07 -7.68 -22.08
C VAL A 198 12.88 -6.87 -20.81
N PHE A 199 13.77 -5.93 -20.53
CA PHE A 199 13.61 -5.01 -19.39
C PHE A 199 12.79 -3.78 -19.82
N ALA A 200 11.64 -3.59 -19.16
CA ALA A 200 10.68 -2.52 -19.49
C ALA A 200 10.48 -1.52 -18.35
N ASN A 201 11.55 -1.19 -17.62
CA ASN A 201 11.55 -0.19 -16.53
C ASN A 201 10.42 -0.42 -15.52
N TYR A 202 9.44 0.49 -15.42
CA TYR A 202 8.29 0.35 -14.51
C TYR A 202 7.05 -0.23 -15.20
N GLY A 203 7.13 -0.68 -16.45
CA GLY A 203 6.00 -1.26 -17.18
C GLY A 203 4.87 -0.26 -17.47
N ARG A 204 5.20 1.03 -17.57
CA ARG A 204 4.25 2.06 -18.01
C ARG A 204 4.04 2.00 -19.52
N PRO A 205 2.93 2.54 -20.05
CA PRO A 205 2.73 2.62 -21.50
C PRO A 205 3.91 3.28 -22.22
N GLN A 206 4.50 4.34 -21.63
CA GLN A 206 5.65 5.04 -22.22
C GLN A 206 6.96 4.22 -22.17
N ASP A 207 7.08 3.29 -21.23
CA ASP A 207 8.25 2.41 -21.17
C ASP A 207 8.22 1.41 -22.34
N PHE A 208 7.05 0.84 -22.65
CA PHE A 208 6.87 -0.03 -23.82
C PHE A 208 6.94 0.74 -25.15
N GLU A 209 6.41 1.97 -25.20
CA GLU A 209 6.53 2.84 -26.38
C GLU A 209 8.01 3.15 -26.70
N TYR A 210 8.83 3.39 -25.67
CA TYR A 210 10.27 3.60 -25.86
C TYR A 210 10.95 2.35 -26.43
N LEU A 211 10.62 1.16 -25.92
CA LEU A 211 11.17 -0.09 -26.44
C LEU A 211 10.87 -0.24 -27.94
N GLU A 212 9.62 -0.01 -28.36
CA GLU A 212 9.22 -0.14 -29.75
C GLU A 212 9.85 0.94 -30.65
N LYS A 213 9.72 2.22 -30.26
CA LYS A 213 10.02 3.35 -31.15
C LYS A 213 11.47 3.81 -31.11
N ASN A 214 12.12 3.69 -29.95
CA ASN A 214 13.48 4.19 -29.73
C ASN A 214 14.51 3.07 -29.75
N ALA A 215 14.20 1.92 -29.15
CA ALA A 215 15.12 0.78 -29.09
C ALA A 215 14.88 -0.24 -30.22
N SER A 216 13.82 -0.08 -31.03
CA SER A 216 13.43 -1.04 -32.08
C SER A 216 13.20 -2.47 -31.57
N ILE A 217 12.76 -2.61 -30.32
CA ILE A 217 12.46 -3.88 -29.65
C ILE A 217 10.95 -4.17 -29.77
N ASN A 218 10.60 -5.26 -30.45
CA ASN A 218 9.22 -5.76 -30.50
C ASN A 218 8.96 -6.68 -29.30
N CYS A 219 7.97 -6.39 -28.45
CA CYS A 219 7.64 -7.20 -27.27
C CYS A 219 6.76 -8.43 -27.57
N THR A 220 6.30 -8.62 -28.81
CA THR A 220 5.43 -9.75 -29.19
C THR A 220 6.11 -11.09 -28.88
N GLY A 221 5.45 -11.94 -28.09
CA GLY A 221 5.96 -13.26 -27.70
C GLY A 221 7.06 -13.24 -26.64
N LYS A 222 7.39 -12.07 -26.07
CA LYS A 222 8.47 -11.91 -25.09
C LYS A 222 7.94 -11.87 -23.66
N ILE A 223 8.85 -12.09 -22.71
CA ILE A 223 8.59 -11.90 -21.28
C ILE A 223 9.16 -10.55 -20.86
N ALA A 224 8.32 -9.71 -20.25
CA ALA A 224 8.77 -8.43 -19.69
C ALA A 224 9.24 -8.62 -18.25
N ILE A 225 10.42 -8.09 -17.89
CA ILE A 225 10.81 -7.89 -16.50
C ILE A 225 10.74 -6.40 -16.16
N VAL A 226 10.04 -6.07 -15.07
CA VAL A 226 9.78 -4.69 -14.66
C VAL A 226 10.00 -4.50 -13.17
N LYS A 227 10.34 -3.27 -12.80
CA LYS A 227 10.38 -2.82 -11.41
C LYS A 227 8.96 -2.66 -10.87
N TYR A 228 8.82 -2.93 -9.58
CA TYR A 228 7.63 -2.57 -8.82
C TYR A 228 7.42 -1.04 -8.77
N GLY A 229 6.19 -0.58 -8.48
CA GLY A 229 5.85 0.83 -8.28
C GLY A 229 5.47 1.60 -9.56
N ARG A 230 5.11 2.89 -9.39
CA ARG A 230 4.60 3.83 -10.42
C ARG A 230 3.25 3.48 -11.06
N GLU A 231 2.97 2.21 -11.29
CA GLU A 231 1.71 1.67 -11.83
C GLU A 231 1.23 0.48 -10.99
N GLY A 232 -0.06 0.18 -11.07
CA GLY A 232 -0.63 -1.02 -10.45
C GLY A 232 -0.07 -2.31 -11.05
N ARG A 233 0.00 -3.37 -10.24
CA ARG A 233 0.56 -4.69 -10.63
C ARG A 233 -0.16 -5.28 -11.85
N GLY A 234 -1.48 -5.33 -11.81
CA GLY A 234 -2.32 -5.76 -12.93
C GLY A 234 -2.20 -4.84 -14.14
N THR A 235 -2.17 -3.53 -13.93
CA THR A 235 -2.00 -2.53 -15.01
C THR A 235 -0.71 -2.75 -15.79
N LYS A 236 0.40 -3.10 -15.14
CA LYS A 236 1.66 -3.43 -15.83
C LYS A 236 1.49 -4.61 -16.78
N ALA A 237 0.73 -5.64 -16.38
CA ALA A 237 0.43 -6.79 -17.23
C ALA A 237 -0.48 -6.41 -18.39
N THR A 238 -1.49 -5.58 -18.17
CA THR A 238 -2.35 -5.03 -19.23
C THR A 238 -1.54 -4.24 -20.25
N ASN A 239 -0.62 -3.39 -19.79
CA ASN A 239 0.27 -2.62 -20.67
C ASN A 239 1.21 -3.53 -21.49
N ALA A 240 1.79 -4.55 -20.85
CA ALA A 240 2.68 -5.50 -21.51
C ALA A 240 1.92 -6.36 -22.55
N ALA A 241 0.73 -6.83 -22.21
CA ALA A 241 -0.12 -7.59 -23.13
C ALA A 241 -0.56 -6.75 -24.34
N ALA A 242 -0.80 -5.45 -24.15
CA ALA A 242 -1.16 -4.53 -25.24
C ALA A 242 -0.07 -4.42 -26.32
N VAL A 243 1.19 -4.70 -25.99
CA VAL A 243 2.31 -4.76 -26.95
C VAL A 243 2.75 -6.19 -27.29
N GLY A 244 1.92 -7.19 -26.95
CA GLY A 244 2.10 -8.59 -27.33
C GLY A 244 3.01 -9.42 -26.42
N ALA A 245 3.45 -8.89 -25.28
CA ALA A 245 4.16 -9.69 -24.29
C ALA A 245 3.27 -10.83 -23.76
N VAL A 246 3.87 -11.99 -23.49
CA VAL A 246 3.13 -13.21 -23.10
C VAL A 246 3.22 -13.52 -21.61
N GLY A 247 4.05 -12.78 -20.87
CA GLY A 247 4.17 -12.89 -19.42
C GLY A 247 4.98 -11.73 -18.85
N ILE A 248 4.84 -11.51 -17.55
CA ILE A 248 5.54 -10.42 -16.86
C ILE A 248 6.12 -10.88 -15.52
N ILE A 249 7.34 -10.44 -15.25
CA ILE A 249 8.05 -10.62 -13.99
C ILE A 249 8.15 -9.25 -13.33
N ILE A 250 7.81 -9.16 -12.04
CA ILE A 250 7.90 -7.92 -11.26
C ILE A 250 8.87 -8.12 -10.10
N TYR A 251 9.78 -7.19 -9.89
CA TYR A 251 10.71 -7.22 -8.76
C TYR A 251 10.81 -5.85 -8.04
N PRO A 252 11.05 -5.83 -6.72
CA PRO A 252 11.23 -4.59 -5.97
C PRO A 252 12.69 -4.11 -6.07
N ASP A 253 12.98 -3.19 -6.99
CA ASP A 253 14.34 -2.66 -7.16
C ASP A 253 14.85 -1.96 -5.89
N PRO A 254 16.09 -2.23 -5.42
CA PRO A 254 16.62 -1.57 -4.23
C PRO A 254 16.66 -0.05 -4.31
N ALA A 255 16.61 0.55 -5.51
CA ALA A 255 16.49 2.00 -5.66
C ALA A 255 15.17 2.57 -5.09
N ASP A 256 14.11 1.74 -5.06
CA ASP A 256 12.77 2.15 -4.63
C ASP A 256 12.42 1.64 -3.22
N VAL A 257 13.06 0.56 -2.76
CA VAL A 257 12.75 -0.08 -1.46
C VAL A 257 13.85 0.06 -0.41
N ASN A 258 15.07 0.43 -0.80
CA ASN A 258 16.22 0.56 0.10
C ASN A 258 16.84 1.96 0.01
N VAL A 259 17.65 2.33 1.00
CA VAL A 259 18.53 3.51 0.91
C VAL A 259 20.00 3.09 0.82
N PRO A 260 20.87 3.86 0.14
CA PRO A 260 22.29 3.57 0.10
C PRO A 260 22.91 3.45 1.50
N GLY A 261 23.51 2.30 1.79
CA GLY A 261 24.10 1.99 3.10
C GLY A 261 23.10 1.65 4.20
N GLY A 262 21.79 1.57 3.89
CA GLY A 262 20.76 1.13 4.82
C GLY A 262 20.89 -0.36 5.13
N GLN A 263 20.69 -0.72 6.40
CA GLN A 263 20.65 -2.12 6.81
C GLN A 263 19.29 -2.73 6.47
N VAL A 264 19.32 -3.90 5.83
CA VAL A 264 18.13 -4.70 5.56
C VAL A 264 17.72 -5.50 6.80
N TYR A 265 16.48 -5.95 6.85
CA TYR A 265 16.03 -6.89 7.89
C TYR A 265 16.92 -8.15 7.91
N PRO A 266 17.34 -8.67 9.09
CA PRO A 266 16.86 -8.34 10.45
C PRO A 266 17.61 -7.19 11.14
N ASP A 267 18.75 -6.76 10.60
CA ASP A 267 19.60 -5.75 11.24
C ASP A 267 19.11 -4.30 11.02
N GLY A 268 18.17 -4.12 10.08
CA GLY A 268 17.44 -2.88 9.85
C GLY A 268 16.03 -3.15 9.34
N TRP A 269 15.47 -2.18 8.62
CA TRP A 269 14.06 -2.16 8.22
C TRP A 269 13.86 -2.06 6.70
N PHE A 270 14.96 -2.08 5.93
CA PHE A 270 14.89 -2.15 4.47
C PHE A 270 14.68 -3.59 3.99
N LEU A 271 14.17 -3.73 2.77
CA LEU A 271 13.82 -5.03 2.21
C LEU A 271 15.10 -5.87 2.00
N PRO A 272 15.16 -7.12 2.52
CA PRO A 272 16.25 -8.04 2.23
C PRO A 272 16.21 -8.53 0.78
N GLY A 273 17.34 -9.04 0.29
CA GLY A 273 17.51 -9.46 -1.12
C GLY A 273 16.62 -10.58 -1.59
N THR A 274 16.13 -11.34 -0.62
CA THR A 274 15.23 -12.48 -0.75
C THR A 274 13.77 -12.09 -0.55
N GLY A 275 13.51 -10.84 -0.12
CA GLY A 275 12.18 -10.30 0.08
C GLY A 275 11.43 -10.10 -1.23
N VAL A 276 10.16 -10.53 -1.25
CA VAL A 276 9.25 -10.41 -2.40
C VAL A 276 7.92 -9.88 -1.92
N GLU A 277 7.37 -8.97 -2.71
CA GLU A 277 6.10 -8.33 -2.45
C GLU A 277 4.93 -9.11 -3.08
N ARG A 278 3.91 -9.40 -2.27
CA ARG A 278 2.64 -10.00 -2.71
C ARG A 278 1.62 -8.91 -3.03
N GLY A 279 0.47 -9.29 -3.57
CA GLY A 279 -0.60 -8.34 -3.86
C GLY A 279 -1.65 -8.87 -4.83
N SER A 280 -2.82 -8.24 -4.80
CA SER A 280 -3.84 -8.41 -5.83
C SER A 280 -3.43 -7.75 -7.14
N THR A 281 -3.87 -8.35 -8.25
CA THR A 281 -3.66 -7.86 -9.62
C THR A 281 -4.95 -7.46 -10.33
N LEU A 282 -6.07 -7.39 -9.60
CA LEU A 282 -7.32 -6.88 -10.16
C LEU A 282 -7.16 -5.44 -10.62
N SER A 283 -7.77 -5.10 -11.75
CA SER A 283 -7.79 -3.72 -12.26
C SER A 283 -8.73 -2.82 -11.46
N ASP A 284 -9.81 -3.38 -10.92
CA ASP A 284 -10.83 -2.68 -10.15
C ASP A 284 -11.02 -3.31 -8.76
N PRO A 285 -11.33 -2.51 -7.73
CA PRO A 285 -11.67 -3.02 -6.39
C PRO A 285 -13.09 -3.59 -6.32
N GLY A 286 -13.35 -4.37 -5.28
CA GLY A 286 -14.63 -5.06 -5.02
C GLY A 286 -14.63 -6.50 -5.55
N GLU A 287 -15.59 -7.31 -5.07
CA GLU A 287 -15.67 -8.72 -5.48
C GLU A 287 -16.02 -8.83 -6.97
N PRO A 288 -15.17 -9.47 -7.79
CA PRO A 288 -15.39 -9.55 -9.24
C PRO A 288 -16.67 -10.25 -9.65
N LEU A 289 -17.22 -11.16 -8.83
CA LEU A 289 -18.40 -11.94 -9.20
C LEU A 289 -19.73 -11.25 -8.90
N THR A 290 -19.74 -10.19 -8.10
CA THR A 290 -20.97 -9.50 -7.64
C THR A 290 -20.88 -7.97 -7.77
N PRO A 291 -20.47 -7.42 -8.92
CA PRO A 291 -20.26 -5.99 -9.02
C PRO A 291 -21.56 -5.19 -8.78
N GLY A 292 -21.55 -4.34 -7.74
CA GLY A 292 -22.65 -3.43 -7.40
C GLY A 292 -23.70 -4.01 -6.46
N TYR A 293 -23.52 -5.22 -5.92
CA TYR A 293 -24.43 -5.81 -4.93
C TYR A 293 -23.71 -6.85 -4.05
N PRO A 294 -24.12 -7.02 -2.78
CA PRO A 294 -23.31 -7.76 -1.82
C PRO A 294 -23.24 -9.27 -2.10
N ALA A 295 -22.05 -9.85 -1.95
CA ALA A 295 -21.67 -11.25 -2.10
C ALA A 295 -22.19 -12.16 -0.99
N THR A 296 -23.48 -12.04 -0.66
CA THR A 296 -24.20 -12.87 0.30
C THR A 296 -24.39 -14.32 -0.18
N ASP A 297 -24.84 -15.18 0.73
CA ASP A 297 -25.14 -16.61 0.48
C ASP A 297 -26.11 -16.84 -0.71
N TYR A 298 -26.98 -15.87 -1.00
CA TYR A 298 -27.99 -15.96 -2.06
C TYR A 298 -27.71 -15.04 -3.26
N ALA A 299 -26.55 -14.37 -3.28
CA ALA A 299 -26.17 -13.49 -4.37
C ALA A 299 -26.00 -14.26 -5.68
N TYR A 300 -26.50 -13.69 -6.78
CA TYR A 300 -26.16 -14.16 -8.12
C TYR A 300 -24.67 -13.88 -8.38
N ARG A 301 -23.92 -14.89 -8.82
CA ARG A 301 -22.51 -14.73 -9.19
C ARG A 301 -22.38 -14.84 -10.70
N LYS A 302 -21.78 -13.85 -11.34
CA LYS A 302 -21.50 -13.94 -12.78
C LYS A 302 -20.54 -15.11 -13.05
N PRO A 303 -20.64 -15.78 -14.21
CA PRO A 303 -19.65 -16.77 -14.62
C PRO A 303 -18.23 -16.16 -14.67
N LEU A 304 -17.21 -16.92 -14.27
CA LEU A 304 -15.82 -16.47 -14.29
C LEU A 304 -15.36 -15.96 -15.67
N GLY A 305 -15.85 -16.59 -16.75
CA GLY A 305 -15.52 -16.19 -18.12
C GLY A 305 -16.06 -14.82 -18.54
N ASP A 306 -17.00 -14.25 -17.78
CA ASP A 306 -17.57 -12.93 -18.05
C ASP A 306 -16.85 -11.82 -17.27
N VAL A 307 -15.88 -12.16 -16.40
CA VAL A 307 -15.12 -11.23 -15.57
C VAL A 307 -13.98 -10.60 -16.37
N ASP A 308 -13.94 -9.27 -16.41
CA ASP A 308 -13.03 -8.46 -17.24
C ASP A 308 -11.97 -7.70 -16.42
N VAL A 309 -11.90 -7.93 -15.11
CA VAL A 309 -10.95 -7.26 -14.20
C VAL A 309 -9.67 -8.07 -13.94
N PHE A 310 -9.58 -9.30 -14.44
CA PHE A 310 -8.40 -10.14 -14.32
C PHE A 310 -7.30 -9.67 -15.29
N PRO A 311 -6.02 -9.74 -14.90
CA PRO A 311 -4.94 -9.43 -15.82
C PRO A 311 -4.90 -10.42 -16.99
N PRO A 312 -4.54 -9.97 -18.20
CA PRO A 312 -4.66 -10.77 -19.43
C PRO A 312 -3.53 -11.80 -19.63
N ILE A 313 -2.42 -11.68 -18.90
CA ILE A 313 -1.24 -12.54 -19.04
C ILE A 313 -0.67 -12.91 -17.67
N PRO A 314 0.06 -14.05 -17.54
CA PRO A 314 0.67 -14.47 -16.28
C PRO A 314 1.66 -13.44 -15.73
N ILE A 315 1.52 -13.17 -14.44
CA ILE A 315 2.34 -12.23 -13.64
C ILE A 315 2.99 -13.01 -12.52
N LEU A 316 4.30 -12.84 -12.33
CA LEU A 316 5.04 -13.47 -11.24
C LEU A 316 5.90 -12.45 -10.49
N PRO A 317 5.80 -12.36 -9.15
CA PRO A 317 6.73 -11.58 -8.36
C PRO A 317 8.01 -12.38 -8.06
N ILE A 318 9.17 -11.72 -8.13
CA ILE A 318 10.46 -12.30 -7.73
C ILE A 318 11.25 -11.35 -6.82
N SER A 319 12.27 -11.88 -6.16
CA SER A 319 13.16 -11.09 -5.31
C SER A 319 14.13 -10.27 -6.16
N TYR A 320 14.72 -9.23 -5.57
CA TYR A 320 15.69 -8.44 -6.32
C TYR A 320 17.03 -9.16 -6.48
N ASN A 321 17.36 -10.14 -5.63
CA ASN A 321 18.48 -11.06 -5.88
C ASN A 321 18.23 -11.92 -7.12
N ASP A 322 17.00 -12.39 -7.31
CA ASP A 322 16.62 -13.20 -8.49
C ASP A 322 16.61 -12.35 -9.74
N ALA A 323 16.05 -11.14 -9.65
CA ALA A 323 16.05 -10.20 -10.75
C ALA A 323 17.48 -9.86 -11.21
N GLN A 324 18.42 -9.70 -10.26
CA GLN A 324 19.83 -9.43 -10.59
C GLN A 324 20.42 -10.51 -11.50
N GLU A 325 20.13 -11.79 -11.25
CA GLU A 325 20.69 -12.90 -12.03
C GLU A 325 20.20 -12.91 -13.48
N TYR A 326 18.95 -12.51 -13.72
CA TYR A 326 18.45 -12.30 -15.07
C TYR A 326 19.05 -11.04 -15.70
N LEU A 327 19.01 -9.92 -14.98
CA LEU A 327 19.35 -8.60 -15.51
C LEU A 327 20.86 -8.45 -15.77
N LEU A 328 21.73 -9.09 -14.99
CA LEU A 328 23.18 -9.03 -15.19
C LEU A 328 23.62 -9.71 -16.50
N ARG A 329 22.79 -10.61 -17.04
CA ARG A 329 23.05 -11.37 -18.27
C ARG A 329 22.22 -10.88 -19.44
N LEU A 330 21.42 -9.85 -19.25
CA LEU A 330 20.52 -9.33 -20.28
C LEU A 330 21.34 -8.71 -21.42
N SER A 331 20.98 -9.01 -22.66
CA SER A 331 21.68 -8.52 -23.86
C SER A 331 21.25 -7.09 -24.21
N GLY A 332 21.74 -6.57 -25.34
CA GLY A 332 21.24 -5.34 -25.94
C GLY A 332 21.88 -4.04 -25.41
N GLU A 333 21.31 -2.93 -25.85
CA GLU A 333 21.80 -1.58 -25.50
C GLU A 333 21.60 -1.29 -24.01
N GLU A 334 22.45 -0.42 -23.47
CA GLU A 334 22.28 0.08 -22.10
C GLU A 334 21.00 0.92 -22.00
N VAL A 335 20.32 0.82 -20.87
CA VAL A 335 19.07 1.55 -20.64
C VAL A 335 19.30 3.08 -20.68
N PRO A 336 18.30 3.87 -21.10
CA PRO A 336 18.40 5.32 -21.07
C PRO A 336 18.55 5.86 -19.63
N SER A 337 18.98 7.12 -19.52
CA SER A 337 19.08 7.80 -18.23
C SER A 337 17.73 7.78 -17.48
N GLY A 338 17.77 7.48 -16.17
CA GLY A 338 16.60 7.37 -15.31
C GLY A 338 15.93 5.99 -15.26
N TRP A 339 16.36 5.02 -16.07
CA TRP A 339 15.86 3.64 -16.02
C TRP A 339 16.66 2.74 -15.07
N ASN A 340 17.93 3.09 -14.83
CA ASN A 340 18.81 2.38 -13.91
C ASN A 340 18.18 2.27 -12.51
N GLY A 341 18.31 1.08 -11.91
CA GLY A 341 18.04 0.83 -10.50
C GLY A 341 19.30 0.90 -9.64
N SER A 342 19.29 0.24 -8.49
CA SER A 342 20.43 0.17 -7.57
C SER A 342 21.05 -1.21 -7.42
N LEU A 343 20.64 -2.20 -8.24
CA LEU A 343 21.39 -3.45 -8.39
C LEU A 343 22.82 -3.17 -8.92
N PRO A 344 23.84 -3.92 -8.47
CA PRO A 344 25.25 -3.77 -8.86
C PRO A 344 25.54 -4.34 -10.26
N ILE A 345 24.82 -3.86 -11.28
CA ILE A 345 24.85 -4.35 -12.66
C ILE A 345 24.79 -3.19 -13.64
N THR A 346 25.17 -3.44 -14.90
CA THR A 346 24.78 -2.56 -16.01
C THR A 346 23.40 -2.98 -16.50
N TYR A 347 22.41 -2.11 -16.37
CA TYR A 347 21.08 -2.37 -16.91
C TYR A 347 21.09 -2.28 -18.43
N ARG A 348 20.61 -3.33 -19.08
CA ARG A 348 20.42 -3.40 -20.54
C ARG A 348 18.94 -3.63 -20.87
N LEU A 349 18.56 -3.44 -22.12
CA LEU A 349 17.15 -3.55 -22.55
C LEU A 349 16.74 -4.99 -22.93
N GLY A 350 17.68 -5.85 -23.31
CA GLY A 350 17.40 -7.08 -24.06
C GLY A 350 17.17 -6.77 -25.55
N PRO A 351 16.47 -7.65 -26.30
CA PRO A 351 15.88 -8.91 -25.86
C PRO A 351 16.91 -10.03 -25.64
N GLY A 352 16.56 -11.01 -24.81
CA GLY A 352 17.37 -12.21 -24.59
C GLY A 352 18.65 -11.93 -23.82
N PHE A 353 19.50 -12.93 -23.70
CA PHE A 353 20.71 -12.87 -22.88
C PHE A 353 22.00 -12.78 -23.72
N THR A 354 23.10 -12.38 -23.10
CA THR A 354 24.43 -12.32 -23.73
C THR A 354 25.24 -13.59 -23.47
N ASP A 355 26.35 -13.74 -24.19
CA ASP A 355 27.38 -14.76 -23.98
C ASP A 355 26.81 -16.20 -23.98
N ASP A 356 27.22 -17.03 -23.02
CA ASP A 356 26.81 -18.43 -22.90
C ASP A 356 25.30 -18.63 -22.60
N TRP A 357 24.55 -17.52 -22.51
CA TRP A 357 23.11 -17.50 -22.32
C TRP A 357 22.33 -17.10 -23.58
N ALA A 358 23.00 -16.77 -24.69
CA ALA A 358 22.34 -16.25 -25.89
C ALA A 358 21.24 -17.17 -26.50
N ALA A 359 21.33 -18.48 -26.31
CA ALA A 359 20.33 -19.45 -26.77
C ALA A 359 19.23 -19.74 -25.73
N ARG A 360 19.20 -19.02 -24.60
CA ARG A 360 18.31 -19.28 -23.48
C ARG A 360 17.12 -18.33 -23.48
N GLU A 361 15.97 -18.86 -23.09
CA GLU A 361 14.73 -18.12 -22.86
C GLU A 361 14.29 -18.23 -21.41
N VAL A 362 13.34 -17.40 -21.00
CA VAL A 362 12.72 -17.48 -19.69
C VAL A 362 11.37 -18.18 -19.82
N ARG A 363 11.08 -19.07 -18.89
CA ARG A 363 9.74 -19.63 -18.64
C ARG A 363 9.20 -19.06 -17.35
N ILE A 364 7.95 -18.60 -17.36
CA ILE A 364 7.19 -18.33 -16.14
C ILE A 364 6.24 -19.50 -15.93
N ASN A 365 6.12 -20.00 -14.71
CA ASN A 365 5.13 -21.00 -14.33
C ASN A 365 4.20 -20.40 -13.25
N VAL A 366 2.95 -20.13 -13.62
CA VAL A 366 1.89 -19.67 -12.69
C VAL A 366 0.79 -20.72 -12.63
N TYR A 367 0.46 -21.16 -11.41
CA TYR A 367 -0.57 -22.16 -11.11
C TYR A 367 -1.56 -21.66 -10.04
N THR A 368 -1.74 -20.34 -9.98
CA THR A 368 -2.71 -19.68 -9.09
C THR A 368 -4.10 -20.28 -9.28
N ASN A 369 -4.78 -20.56 -8.17
CA ASN A 369 -6.14 -21.09 -8.19
C ASN A 369 -7.11 -20.11 -7.53
N THR A 370 -8.31 -20.00 -8.09
CA THR A 370 -9.39 -19.20 -7.50
C THR A 370 -10.43 -20.10 -6.88
N THR A 371 -10.98 -19.69 -5.73
CA THR A 371 -12.02 -20.43 -5.03
C THR A 371 -12.90 -19.47 -4.26
N ILE A 372 -14.19 -19.80 -4.15
CA ILE A 372 -15.09 -19.05 -3.29
C ILE A 372 -14.79 -19.44 -1.83
N GLN A 373 -14.57 -18.44 -0.99
CA GLN A 373 -14.33 -18.61 0.44
C GLN A 373 -15.18 -17.63 1.25
N ARG A 374 -15.61 -18.10 2.43
CA ARG A 374 -16.28 -17.28 3.42
C ARG A 374 -15.27 -16.34 4.07
N VAL A 375 -15.58 -15.06 4.14
CA VAL A 375 -14.83 -14.04 4.88
C VAL A 375 -15.79 -13.25 5.76
N TYR A 376 -15.30 -12.71 6.87
CA TYR A 376 -16.10 -11.96 7.82
C TYR A 376 -15.57 -10.54 7.97
N ASN A 377 -16.44 -9.56 7.86
CA ASN A 377 -16.17 -8.26 8.49
C ASN A 377 -16.58 -8.33 9.96
N VAL A 378 -15.84 -7.67 10.84
CA VAL A 378 -16.24 -7.50 12.25
C VAL A 378 -16.79 -6.09 12.43
N ILE A 379 -18.04 -5.98 12.86
CA ILE A 379 -18.71 -4.69 13.10
C ILE A 379 -19.04 -4.55 14.58
N GLY A 380 -18.38 -3.60 15.25
CA GLY A 380 -18.60 -3.20 16.63
C GLY A 380 -19.33 -1.86 16.72
N MET A 381 -20.15 -1.65 17.75
CA MET A 381 -20.93 -0.43 17.90
C MET A 381 -21.01 0.02 19.36
N ILE A 382 -20.85 1.33 19.55
CA ILE A 382 -21.27 2.06 20.72
C ILE A 382 -22.47 2.92 20.31
N LYS A 383 -23.66 2.59 20.80
CA LYS A 383 -24.90 3.28 20.47
C LYS A 383 -24.92 4.69 21.05
N GLY A 384 -25.21 5.66 20.19
CA GLY A 384 -25.32 7.07 20.55
C GLY A 384 -26.47 7.33 21.51
N ARG A 385 -26.27 8.24 22.47
CA ARG A 385 -27.31 8.61 23.46
C ARG A 385 -28.39 9.54 22.89
N VAL A 386 -28.08 10.35 21.88
CA VAL A 386 -28.99 11.40 21.37
C VAL A 386 -29.37 11.18 19.91
N GLU A 387 -28.39 10.87 19.07
CA GLU A 387 -28.55 10.59 17.63
C GLU A 387 -28.05 9.16 17.34
N PRO A 388 -28.72 8.12 17.84
CA PRO A 388 -28.29 6.73 17.64
C PRO A 388 -28.33 6.27 16.18
N ASP A 389 -29.02 7.00 15.32
CA ASP A 389 -29.15 6.79 13.88
C ASP A 389 -28.15 7.61 13.05
N ARG A 390 -27.09 8.16 13.68
CA ARG A 390 -25.97 8.80 12.99
C ARG A 390 -24.68 8.08 13.36
N TYR A 391 -23.88 7.75 12.34
CA TYR A 391 -22.71 6.89 12.51
C TYR A 391 -21.42 7.68 12.29
N VAL A 392 -20.53 7.66 13.28
CA VAL A 392 -19.12 8.01 13.11
C VAL A 392 -18.37 6.69 13.07
N MET A 393 -17.74 6.39 11.94
CA MET A 393 -17.19 5.07 11.69
C MET A 393 -15.67 5.12 11.64
N PHE A 394 -15.04 4.21 12.36
CA PHE A 394 -13.60 3.96 12.35
C PHE A 394 -13.37 2.58 11.73
N GLY A 395 -12.52 2.50 10.71
CA GLY A 395 -12.25 1.26 10.00
C GLY A 395 -10.77 1.01 9.77
N ASN A 396 -10.41 -0.27 9.82
CA ASN A 396 -9.12 -0.83 9.46
C ASN A 396 -9.39 -2.22 8.84
N HIS A 397 -8.46 -2.79 8.06
CA HIS A 397 -8.58 -4.20 7.70
C HIS A 397 -7.77 -5.05 8.67
N TYR A 398 -7.99 -6.36 8.64
CA TYR A 398 -7.28 -7.26 9.54
C TYR A 398 -6.66 -8.46 8.85
N ASP A 399 -7.08 -8.77 7.62
CA ASP A 399 -6.39 -9.78 6.80
C ASP A 399 -5.03 -9.27 6.34
N ALA A 400 -4.06 -10.17 6.19
CA ALA A 400 -2.75 -9.84 5.66
C ALA A 400 -2.18 -10.97 4.80
N TRP A 401 -1.23 -10.65 3.91
CA TRP A 401 -0.54 -11.67 3.12
C TRP A 401 0.24 -12.70 3.94
N VAL A 402 0.82 -12.28 5.07
CA VAL A 402 1.53 -13.16 6.01
C VAL A 402 1.15 -12.75 7.44
N GLN A 403 2.08 -12.40 8.35
CA GLN A 403 1.74 -11.96 9.71
C GLN A 403 1.18 -10.52 9.77
N GLY A 404 1.45 -9.70 8.76
CA GLY A 404 0.85 -8.37 8.62
C GLY A 404 1.12 -7.38 9.74
N ALA A 405 2.30 -7.42 10.38
CA ALA A 405 2.56 -6.64 11.59
C ALA A 405 2.42 -5.13 11.40
N ILE A 406 2.73 -4.63 10.21
CA ILE A 406 2.51 -3.23 9.85
C ILE A 406 1.14 -3.14 9.17
N ASP A 407 1.00 -3.83 8.05
CA ASP A 407 -0.17 -3.87 7.16
C ASP A 407 -0.97 -5.16 7.40
N ASP A 408 -2.11 -5.14 8.12
CA ASP A 408 -2.71 -4.01 8.85
C ASP A 408 -2.94 -4.31 10.35
N THR A 409 -2.15 -5.24 10.89
CA THR A 409 -2.27 -5.64 12.28
C THR A 409 -1.89 -4.51 13.25
N SER A 410 -1.05 -3.56 12.81
CA SER A 410 -0.71 -2.38 13.60
C SER A 410 -1.94 -1.56 13.97
N SER A 411 -2.89 -1.38 13.06
CA SER A 411 -4.11 -0.64 13.33
C SER A 411 -5.21 -1.44 13.96
N THR A 412 -5.27 -2.74 13.67
CA THR A 412 -6.10 -3.65 14.47
C THR A 412 -5.70 -3.55 15.95
N ALA A 413 -4.41 -3.58 16.28
CA ALA A 413 -3.92 -3.43 17.65
C ALA A 413 -4.31 -2.10 18.31
N ILE A 414 -4.26 -0.99 17.56
CA ILE A 414 -4.69 0.33 18.02
C ILE A 414 -6.22 0.38 18.22
N SER A 415 -7.00 -0.23 17.33
CA SER A 415 -8.47 -0.35 17.45
C SER A 415 -8.87 -1.10 18.72
N LEU A 416 -8.18 -2.20 19.04
CA LEU A 416 -8.42 -2.95 20.28
C LEU A 416 -8.14 -2.10 21.53
N GLU A 417 -7.10 -1.28 21.53
CA GLU A 417 -6.80 -0.37 22.65
C GLU A 417 -7.79 0.78 22.74
N LEU A 418 -8.14 1.39 21.61
CA LEU A 418 -9.12 2.48 21.55
C LEU A 418 -10.49 2.02 22.07
N THR A 419 -10.94 0.84 21.64
CA THR A 419 -12.20 0.25 22.14
C THR A 419 -12.13 -0.11 23.62
N ARG A 420 -10.98 -0.53 24.16
CA ARG A 420 -10.79 -0.78 25.59
C ARG A 420 -11.00 0.49 26.40
N VAL A 421 -10.34 1.59 26.03
CA VAL A 421 -10.45 2.88 26.72
C VAL A 421 -11.88 3.40 26.68
N MET A 422 -12.47 3.47 25.49
CA MET A 422 -13.86 3.93 25.31
C MET A 422 -14.85 3.02 26.05
N GLY A 423 -14.61 1.71 26.03
CA GLY A 423 -15.37 0.70 26.74
C GLY A 423 -15.37 0.85 28.26
N ASN A 424 -14.22 1.18 28.86
CA ASN A 424 -14.14 1.47 30.29
C ASN A 424 -14.99 2.68 30.67
N LEU A 425 -14.90 3.77 29.88
CA LEU A 425 -15.70 4.97 30.12
C LEU A 425 -17.22 4.69 30.02
N LEU A 426 -17.63 3.76 29.16
CA LEU A 426 -19.02 3.30 29.08
C LEU A 426 -19.43 2.49 30.31
N LYS A 427 -18.62 1.50 30.72
CA LYS A 427 -18.89 0.62 31.86
C LYS A 427 -18.93 1.37 33.19
N GLU A 428 -18.10 2.39 33.33
CA GLU A 428 -18.06 3.27 34.51
C GLU A 428 -19.14 4.36 34.47
N GLU A 429 -20.00 4.36 33.44
CA GLU A 429 -21.05 5.36 33.21
C GLU A 429 -20.54 6.82 33.14
N LYS A 430 -19.25 7.01 32.86
CA LYS A 430 -18.59 8.32 32.76
C LYS A 430 -18.91 9.03 31.46
N TRP A 431 -19.11 8.27 30.38
CA TRP A 431 -19.35 8.84 29.06
C TRP A 431 -20.17 7.93 28.17
N ARG A 432 -20.92 8.53 27.25
CA ARG A 432 -21.53 7.86 26.09
C ARG A 432 -21.59 8.85 24.93
N PRO A 433 -21.23 8.47 23.69
CA PRO A 433 -21.18 9.41 22.59
C PRO A 433 -22.58 9.92 22.23
N ARG A 434 -22.64 11.15 21.70
CA ARG A 434 -23.90 11.74 21.20
C ARG A 434 -24.47 10.91 20.04
N ARG A 435 -23.60 10.58 19.08
CA ARG A 435 -23.86 9.76 17.90
C ARG A 435 -23.33 8.36 18.11
N SER A 436 -23.81 7.41 17.32
CA SER A 436 -23.29 6.06 17.36
C SER A 436 -21.86 6.02 16.79
N VAL A 437 -20.95 5.34 17.50
CA VAL A 437 -19.58 5.10 17.02
C VAL A 437 -19.51 3.65 16.55
N VAL A 438 -19.08 3.46 15.30
CA VAL A 438 -18.98 2.14 14.66
C VAL A 438 -17.51 1.82 14.46
N PHE A 439 -17.08 0.64 14.90
CA PHE A 439 -15.78 0.07 14.58
C PHE A 439 -15.97 -1.01 13.52
N ALA A 440 -15.11 -1.00 12.50
CA ALA A 440 -15.14 -1.99 11.44
C ALA A 440 -13.74 -2.56 11.22
N ALA A 441 -13.61 -3.88 11.35
CA ALA A 441 -12.45 -4.62 10.90
C ALA A 441 -12.83 -5.34 9.60
N TRP A 442 -12.26 -4.91 8.49
CA TRP A 442 -12.56 -5.43 7.15
C TRP A 442 -11.76 -6.69 6.86
N GLY A 443 -12.42 -7.70 6.31
CA GLY A 443 -11.73 -8.87 5.75
C GLY A 443 -11.54 -8.75 4.25
N ALA A 444 -10.54 -9.46 3.72
CA ALA A 444 -10.20 -9.50 2.29
C ALA A 444 -9.93 -8.12 1.67
N GLU A 445 -9.28 -7.21 2.41
CA GLU A 445 -8.79 -5.95 1.85
C GLU A 445 -7.69 -6.22 0.81
N GLU A 446 -6.75 -7.11 1.14
CA GLU A 446 -5.55 -7.37 0.34
C GLU A 446 -5.87 -7.93 -1.05
N PHE A 447 -7.07 -8.51 -1.18
CA PHE A 447 -7.60 -9.07 -2.42
C PHE A 447 -8.25 -8.02 -3.34
N GLY A 448 -8.50 -6.81 -2.84
CA GLY A 448 -9.08 -5.72 -3.62
C GLY A 448 -10.20 -4.97 -2.89
N LEU A 449 -10.04 -4.69 -1.60
CA LEU A 449 -11.02 -3.97 -0.75
C LEU A 449 -12.34 -4.72 -0.53
N PHE A 450 -12.39 -6.05 -0.69
CA PHE A 450 -13.64 -6.80 -0.82
C PHE A 450 -14.58 -6.57 0.38
N GLY A 451 -14.12 -6.83 1.61
CA GLY A 451 -14.98 -6.67 2.79
C GLY A 451 -15.59 -5.28 2.91
N SER A 452 -14.80 -4.22 2.74
CA SER A 452 -15.29 -2.85 2.89
C SER A 452 -16.26 -2.44 1.78
N MET A 453 -15.96 -2.80 0.52
CA MET A 453 -16.82 -2.50 -0.64
C MET A 453 -18.17 -3.19 -0.51
N GLU A 454 -18.16 -4.46 -0.14
CA GLU A 454 -19.36 -5.31 -0.06
C GLU A 454 -20.27 -4.88 1.09
N TYR A 455 -19.67 -4.37 2.18
CA TYR A 455 -20.41 -3.70 3.24
C TYR A 455 -21.06 -2.40 2.76
N VAL A 456 -20.36 -1.59 1.96
CA VAL A 456 -20.95 -0.38 1.37
C VAL A 456 -22.09 -0.75 0.44
N GLU A 457 -21.95 -1.76 -0.41
CA GLU A 457 -23.01 -2.22 -1.31
C GLU A 457 -24.23 -2.74 -0.54
N GLN A 458 -24.02 -3.55 0.51
CA GLN A 458 -25.11 -4.07 1.34
C GLN A 458 -25.88 -2.95 2.06
N TYR A 459 -25.18 -1.94 2.56
CA TYR A 459 -25.75 -0.91 3.43
C TYR A 459 -25.79 0.48 2.79
N ALA A 460 -25.67 0.60 1.46
CA ALA A 460 -25.51 1.87 0.74
C ALA A 460 -26.55 2.93 1.14
N LYS A 461 -27.83 2.54 1.21
CA LYS A 461 -28.92 3.45 1.59
C LYS A 461 -28.80 3.93 3.04
N LEU A 462 -28.42 3.03 3.94
CA LEU A 462 -28.27 3.34 5.35
C LEU A 462 -27.06 4.24 5.57
N LEU A 463 -25.92 3.92 4.95
CA LEU A 463 -24.70 4.72 5.03
C LEU A 463 -24.90 6.10 4.37
N GLY A 464 -25.52 6.16 3.20
CA GLY A 464 -25.78 7.42 2.50
C GLY A 464 -26.63 8.42 3.29
N GLU A 465 -27.57 7.93 4.12
CA GLU A 465 -28.47 8.78 4.92
C GLU A 465 -27.95 9.06 6.34
N ARG A 466 -27.06 8.21 6.88
CA ARG A 466 -26.73 8.19 8.32
C ARG A 466 -25.26 8.29 8.65
N LEU A 467 -24.36 7.95 7.73
CA LEU A 467 -22.91 8.05 7.94
C LEU A 467 -22.52 9.52 7.99
N VAL A 468 -21.95 9.94 9.11
CA VAL A 468 -21.43 11.30 9.30
C VAL A 468 -20.03 11.40 8.71
N THR A 469 -19.18 10.42 9.04
CA THR A 469 -17.81 10.32 8.51
C THR A 469 -17.28 8.91 8.65
N TYR A 470 -16.35 8.56 7.78
CA TYR A 470 -15.51 7.37 7.87
C TYR A 470 -14.07 7.80 8.13
N VAL A 471 -13.44 7.25 9.15
CA VAL A 471 -12.04 7.43 9.49
C VAL A 471 -11.35 6.09 9.23
N ASN A 472 -10.50 6.06 8.21
CA ASN A 472 -9.68 4.89 7.93
C ASN A 472 -8.37 5.00 8.68
N MET A 473 -7.94 3.91 9.29
CA MET A 473 -6.59 3.72 9.75
C MET A 473 -6.19 2.30 9.35
N ASP A 474 -5.70 2.20 8.12
CA ASP A 474 -4.90 1.08 7.61
C ASP A 474 -3.51 1.20 8.29
N VAL A 475 -2.36 1.09 7.63
CA VAL A 475 -1.04 1.15 8.29
C VAL A 475 -0.91 2.25 9.38
N GLY A 476 -0.95 1.82 10.64
CA GLY A 476 -0.96 2.72 11.80
C GLY A 476 0.41 3.37 12.04
N VAL A 477 1.49 2.69 11.65
CA VAL A 477 2.86 3.20 11.75
C VAL A 477 3.69 2.77 10.54
N ALA A 478 3.99 3.70 9.63
CA ALA A 478 4.89 3.50 8.49
C ALA A 478 6.26 4.20 8.66
N GLY A 479 6.42 5.02 9.71
CA GLY A 479 7.62 5.83 9.93
C GLY A 479 7.43 6.86 11.03
N SER A 480 8.31 7.86 11.09
CA SER A 480 8.31 8.90 12.13
C SER A 480 7.51 10.16 11.77
N TYR A 481 6.75 10.13 10.68
CA TYR A 481 5.87 11.22 10.24
C TYR A 481 4.43 10.73 10.20
N VAL A 482 3.50 11.64 10.50
CA VAL A 482 2.06 11.42 10.27
C VAL A 482 1.79 11.69 8.80
N THR A 483 0.85 10.97 8.18
CA THR A 483 0.26 11.33 6.88
C THR A 483 -1.25 11.32 7.03
N LEU A 484 -1.92 12.40 6.59
CA LEU A 484 -3.38 12.48 6.60
C LEU A 484 -3.90 12.75 5.20
N ARG A 485 -4.87 11.94 4.76
CA ARG A 485 -5.65 12.18 3.54
C ARG A 485 -7.11 12.38 3.95
N TYR A 486 -7.74 13.45 3.47
CA TYR A 486 -9.09 13.82 3.86
C TYR A 486 -9.81 14.55 2.72
N ILE A 487 -11.14 14.60 2.81
CA ILE A 487 -11.96 15.52 2.01
C ILE A 487 -12.00 16.89 2.71
N GLU A 488 -12.08 17.99 1.95
CA GLU A 488 -11.98 19.36 2.49
C GLU A 488 -12.95 19.64 3.65
N ARG A 489 -14.13 19.00 3.66
CA ARG A 489 -15.12 19.16 4.74
C ARG A 489 -14.61 18.69 6.12
N CYS A 490 -13.56 17.88 6.18
CA CYS A 490 -12.94 17.40 7.42
C CYS A 490 -11.80 18.30 7.93
N LEU A 491 -11.33 19.29 7.15
CA LEU A 491 -10.23 20.21 7.51
C LEU A 491 -10.46 20.94 8.83
N ALA A 492 -11.70 21.38 9.08
CA ALA A 492 -12.03 22.16 10.27
C ALA A 492 -11.85 21.37 11.58
N VAL A 493 -11.96 20.03 11.53
CA VAL A 493 -11.75 19.14 12.68
C VAL A 493 -10.26 18.99 13.00
N LEU A 494 -9.41 18.95 11.97
CA LEU A 494 -7.97 18.76 12.13
C LEU A 494 -7.26 20.02 12.65
N ASN A 495 -7.79 21.21 12.32
CA ASN A 495 -7.20 22.49 12.68
C ASN A 495 -7.54 22.98 14.12
N SER A 496 -8.45 22.32 14.84
CA SER A 496 -8.90 22.82 16.16
C SER A 496 -7.87 22.66 17.29
N ASN A 497 -6.88 21.76 17.14
CA ASN A 497 -5.89 21.45 18.17
C ASN A 497 -4.57 22.23 18.01
N GLY A 498 -4.50 23.24 17.13
CA GLY A 498 -3.32 24.11 17.00
C GLY A 498 -2.06 23.43 16.45
N ARG A 499 -2.17 22.19 15.96
CA ARG A 499 -1.10 21.47 15.25
C ARG A 499 -1.41 21.49 13.76
N TYR A 500 -0.75 22.39 13.04
CA TYR A 500 -0.86 22.49 11.58
C TYR A 500 -0.14 21.30 10.97
N TYR A 501 -0.88 20.37 10.36
CA TYR A 501 -0.30 19.29 9.58
C TYR A 501 -0.44 19.64 8.09
N PHE A 502 0.69 19.95 7.45
CA PHE A 502 0.75 20.12 5.99
C PHE A 502 0.70 18.75 5.33
N PHE A 503 -0.25 18.52 4.41
CA PHE A 503 -0.19 17.37 3.50
C PHE A 503 -0.61 17.72 2.08
N THR A 504 0.17 17.17 1.15
CA THR A 504 -0.02 17.22 -0.29
C THR A 504 -1.11 16.23 -0.71
N LEU A 505 -2.01 16.69 -1.59
CA LEU A 505 -3.00 15.86 -2.27
C LEU A 505 -2.30 14.75 -3.08
N LEU A 506 -2.60 13.49 -2.77
CA LEU A 506 -2.58 12.40 -3.75
C LEU A 506 -3.91 11.69 -3.62
N LEU A 507 -4.83 12.01 -4.54
CA LEU A 507 -6.09 11.30 -4.72
C LEU A 507 -5.77 9.96 -5.39
N HIS A 508 -6.23 8.85 -4.82
CA HIS A 508 -6.42 7.62 -5.58
C HIS A 508 -7.74 7.79 -6.36
N PRO A 509 -7.75 7.75 -7.70
CA PRO A 509 -8.88 8.19 -8.51
C PRO A 509 -10.15 7.30 -8.41
N TYR A 510 -10.08 6.13 -7.78
CA TYR A 510 -11.16 5.15 -7.84
C TYR A 510 -12.35 5.38 -6.90
N ILE A 511 -12.18 6.10 -5.77
CA ILE A 511 -13.29 6.32 -4.82
C ILE A 511 -14.32 7.36 -5.34
N LEU A 512 -13.96 8.14 -6.38
CA LEU A 512 -14.83 9.19 -6.92
C LEU A 512 -15.35 8.93 -8.34
N GLN A 513 -14.80 7.96 -9.08
CA GLN A 513 -15.17 7.79 -10.50
C GLN A 513 -16.38 6.89 -10.77
N THR A 514 -16.78 6.01 -9.85
CA THR A 514 -17.84 5.02 -10.15
C THR A 514 -19.25 5.38 -9.68
N HIS A 515 -19.45 6.37 -8.80
CA HIS A 515 -20.80 6.65 -8.25
C HIS A 515 -21.31 8.10 -8.29
N PHE A 516 -20.62 9.03 -8.95
CA PHE A 516 -21.13 10.40 -9.16
C PHE A 516 -21.28 10.77 -10.65
N ARG A 517 -21.84 9.88 -11.46
CA ARG A 517 -22.55 10.30 -12.68
C ARG A 517 -23.98 10.67 -12.30
N TRP A 518 -24.21 11.97 -12.19
CA TRP A 518 -25.55 12.58 -12.12
C TRP A 518 -26.50 11.92 -13.12
N TYR A 519 -27.60 11.34 -12.61
CA TYR A 519 -28.86 11.32 -13.35
C TYR A 519 -29.43 12.74 -13.29
N SER A 520 -29.06 13.53 -14.29
CA SER A 520 -29.90 14.63 -14.75
C SER A 520 -31.16 13.97 -15.33
N LEU A 521 -32.31 14.08 -14.64
CA LEU A 521 -33.65 14.19 -15.21
C LEU A 521 -34.72 14.12 -14.10
N ILE A 522 -35.40 15.26 -13.92
CA ILE A 522 -36.61 15.56 -13.13
C ILE A 522 -36.38 15.89 -11.65
#